data_AF-A0A7J8ZRQ3-F1
#
_entry.id   AF-A0A7J8ZRQ3-F1
#
_cell.length_a   1.000
_cell.length_b   1.000
_cell.length_c   1.000
_cell.angle_alpha   90.00
_cell.angle_beta   90.00
_cell.angle_gamma   90.00
#
_symmetry.space_group_name_H-M   'P 1'
#
loop_
_entity.id
_entity.type
_entity.pdbx_description
1 polymer ?
#
loop_
_entity_poly.entity_id
_entity_poly.type
_entity_poly.pdbx_seq_one_letter_code
_entity_poly.pdbx_strand_id
1 'polypeptide(L)' 'MWRPFFQPYHLIIVQDGDPSKAIKVPEGFDYELYNRNDINRILGPKASCISFKDSACRCFGYMISKKKYIYTIDDDC' A
#
# COMPACT_ATOMS: atom_id res chain seq x y z
N MET A 1 7.67 17.41 7.11
CA MET A 1 7.30 16.49 8.21
C MET A 1 5.89 15.96 7.93
N TRP A 2 5.74 14.66 7.68
CA TRP A 2 4.49 14.08 7.13
C TRP A 2 3.42 13.70 8.17
N ARG A 3 3.82 13.55 9.45
CA ARG A 3 2.93 13.02 10.50
C ARG A 3 1.58 13.74 10.62
N PRO A 4 1.48 15.09 10.63
CA PRO A 4 0.18 15.76 10.73
C PRO A 4 -0.77 15.47 9.56
N PHE A 5 -0.23 15.10 8.40
CA PHE A 5 -1.02 14.81 7.20
C PHE A 5 -1.53 13.37 7.16
N PHE A 6 -0.79 12.42 7.75
CA PHE A 6 -1.13 10.99 7.70
C PHE A 6 -1.82 10.48 8.96
N GLN A 7 -1.47 11.02 10.12
CA GLN A 7 -1.99 10.53 11.40
C GLN A 7 -3.53 10.53 11.52
N PRO A 8 -4.26 11.49 10.93
CA PRO A 8 -5.73 11.47 10.99
C PRO A 8 -6.40 10.38 10.13
N TYR A 9 -5.64 9.68 9.28
CA TYR A 9 -6.18 8.76 8.29
C TYR A 9 -5.72 7.32 8.54
N HIS A 10 -6.51 6.38 8.02
CA HIS A 10 -6.10 4.98 7.89
C HIS A 10 -5.22 4.85 6.65
N LEU A 11 -4.01 4.30 6.82
CA LEU A 11 -3.03 4.15 5.75
C LEU A 11 -3.03 2.74 5.18
N ILE A 12 -3.11 2.64 3.86
CA ILE A 12 -2.83 1.39 3.15
C ILE A 12 -1.51 1.59 2.43
N ILE A 13 -0.47 0.90 2.89
CA ILE A 13 0.88 1.00 2.35
C ILE A 13 1.12 -0.22 1.47
N VAL A 14 1.39 0.02 0.19
CA VAL A 14 1.73 -1.04 -0.77
C VAL A 14 3.18 -0.88 -1.18
N GLN A 15 4.03 -1.81 -0.75
CA GLN A 15 5.43 -1.88 -1.14
C GLN A 15 5.56 -2.47 -2.54
N ASP A 16 5.90 -1.64 -3.53
CA ASP A 16 6.15 -2.09 -4.91
C ASP A 16 7.59 -2.62 -5.12
N GLY A 17 8.53 -2.22 -4.25
CA GLY A 17 9.93 -2.65 -4.32
C GLY A 17 10.19 -4.07 -3.82
N ASP A 18 11.47 -4.38 -3.61
CA ASP A 18 11.94 -5.67 -3.10
C ASP A 18 11.23 -6.08 -1.80
N PRO A 19 10.40 -7.14 -1.81
CA PRO A 19 9.59 -7.56 -0.66
C PRO A 19 10.42 -8.14 0.49
N SER A 20 11.72 -8.40 0.27
CA SER A 20 12.64 -8.82 1.35
C SER A 20 13.10 -7.65 2.22
N LYS A 21 12.94 -6.41 1.75
CA LYS A 21 13.29 -5.20 2.51
C LYS A 21 12.14 -4.83 3.43
N ALA A 22 12.42 -4.78 4.73
CA ALA A 22 11.44 -4.36 5.72
C ALA A 22 11.26 -2.83 5.70
N ILE A 23 10.02 -2.37 5.52
CA ILE A 23 9.62 -0.98 5.75
C ILE A 23 9.26 -0.81 7.23
N LYS A 24 9.78 0.25 7.86
CA LYS A 24 9.45 0.61 9.25
C LYS A 24 8.49 1.78 9.26
N VAL A 25 7.28 1.56 9.76
CA VAL A 25 6.30 2.63 10.02
C VAL A 25 6.47 3.08 11.47
N PRO A 26 6.63 4.40 11.74
CA PRO A 26 6.69 4.90 13.11
C PRO A 26 5.44 4.53 13.92
N GLU A 27 5.57 4.51 15.24
CA GLU A 27 4.43 4.22 16.11
C GLU A 27 3.32 5.29 16.02
N GLY A 28 2.09 4.86 16.25
CA GLY A 28 0.92 5.74 16.34
C GLY A 28 0.20 6.03 15.02
N PHE A 29 0.53 5.32 13.94
CA PHE A 29 -0.29 5.29 12.71
C PHE A 29 -1.23 4.08 12.72
N ASP A 30 -2.45 4.28 12.24
CA ASP A 30 -3.38 3.20 11.88
C ASP A 30 -3.08 2.79 10.43
N TYR A 31 -2.55 1.58 10.23
CA TYR A 31 -2.14 1.14 8.90
C TYR A 31 -2.26 -0.36 8.65
N GLU A 32 -2.41 -0.71 7.38
CA GLU A 32 -2.14 -2.04 6.82
C GLU A 32 -0.97 -1.93 5.83
N LEU A 33 0.00 -2.84 5.92
CA LEU A 33 1.16 -2.89 5.05
C LEU A 33 1.11 -4.18 4.23
N TYR A 34 1.25 -4.03 2.91
CA TYR A 34 1.24 -5.13 1.96
C TYR A 34 2.48 -5.08 1.07
N ASN A 35 3.03 -6.23 0.75
CA ASN A 35 4.03 -6.38 -0.31
C ASN A 35 3.56 -7.37 -1.38
N ARG A 36 4.43 -7.63 -2.36
CA ARG A 36 4.18 -8.58 -3.45
C ARG A 36 3.71 -9.96 -2.96
N ASN A 37 4.27 -10.49 -1.89
CA ASN A 37 3.92 -11.82 -1.39
C ASN A 37 2.49 -11.83 -0.83
N ASP A 38 2.07 -10.76 -0.18
CA ASP A 38 0.69 -10.62 0.31
C ASP A 38 -0.29 -10.52 -0.85
N ILE A 39 0.01 -9.70 -1.85
CA ILE A 39 -0.83 -9.55 -3.05
C ILE A 39 -0.99 -10.90 -3.76
N ASN A 40 0.11 -11.65 -3.94
CA ASN A 40 0.08 -12.98 -4.55
C ASN A 40 -0.78 -13.96 -3.75
N ARG A 41 -0.66 -13.94 -2.42
CA ARG A 41 -1.44 -14.81 -1.53
C ARG A 41 -2.92 -14.46 -1.54
N ILE A 42 -3.26 -13.17 -1.55
CA ILE A 42 -4.64 -12.68 -1.50
C ILE A 42 -5.36 -12.88 -2.84
N LEU A 43 -4.70 -12.55 -3.96
CA LEU A 43 -5.32 -12.64 -5.30
C LEU A 43 -5.13 -14.00 -5.97
N GLY A 44 -4.18 -14.81 -5.51
CA GLY A 44 -3.90 -16.14 -6.03
C GLY A 44 -3.64 -16.12 -7.54
N PRO A 45 -4.31 -16.97 -8.34
CA PRO A 45 -4.17 -16.99 -9.80
C PRO A 45 -4.47 -15.65 -10.50
N LYS A 46 -5.20 -14.75 -9.85
CA LYS A 46 -5.54 -13.43 -10.39
C LYS A 46 -4.47 -12.37 -10.13
N ALA A 47 -3.40 -12.68 -9.39
CA ALA A 47 -2.38 -11.69 -9.01
C ALA A 47 -1.69 -11.01 -10.21
N SER A 48 -1.72 -11.62 -11.40
CA SER A 48 -1.25 -11.02 -12.65
C SER A 48 -2.06 -9.81 -13.12
N CYS A 49 -3.27 -9.58 -12.60
CA CYS A 49 -4.07 -8.40 -12.95
C CYS A 49 -3.55 -7.10 -12.32
N ILE A 50 -2.67 -7.19 -11.32
CA ILE A 50 -1.95 -6.05 -10.75
C ILE A 50 -0.57 -6.03 -11.39
N SER A 51 -0.21 -4.93 -12.05
CA SER A 51 1.15 -4.75 -12.55
C SER A 51 2.06 -4.34 -11.39
N PHE A 52 3.33 -4.76 -11.47
CA PHE A 52 4.38 -4.52 -10.47
C PHE A 52 5.48 -3.66 -11.07
N LYS A 53 5.05 -2.79 -11.96
CA LYS A 53 5.85 -1.74 -12.57
C LYS A 53 5.14 -0.46 -12.21
N ASP A 54 5.88 0.46 -11.63
CA ASP A 54 5.45 1.81 -11.34
C ASP A 54 4.21 1.86 -10.43
N SER A 55 3.39 2.90 -10.60
CA SER A 55 2.22 3.21 -9.78
C SER A 55 1.07 2.19 -9.81
N ALA A 56 1.18 1.09 -10.55
CA ALA A 56 0.07 0.13 -10.71
C ALA A 56 -0.28 -0.62 -9.42
N CYS A 57 0.63 -0.70 -8.45
CA CYS A 57 0.38 -1.26 -7.13
C CYS A 57 -0.78 -0.56 -6.39
N ARG A 58 -1.06 0.72 -6.72
CA ARG A 58 -2.19 1.50 -6.18
C ARG A 58 -3.54 0.85 -6.46
N CYS A 59 -3.68 0.12 -7.58
CA CYS A 59 -4.89 -0.63 -7.90
C CYS A 59 -5.24 -1.66 -6.82
N PHE A 60 -4.23 -2.27 -6.19
CA PHE A 60 -4.47 -3.15 -5.05
C PHE A 60 -5.07 -2.39 -3.87
N GLY A 61 -4.51 -1.22 -3.53
CA GLY A 61 -5.04 -0.36 -2.47
C GLY A 61 -6.49 0.06 -2.69
N TYR A 62 -6.88 0.34 -3.93
CA TYR A 62 -8.28 0.63 -4.28
C TYR A 62 -9.21 -0.56 -4.07
N MET A 63 -8.77 -1.78 -4.35
CA MET A 63 -9.59 -2.99 -4.17
C MET A 63 -9.84 -3.33 -2.70
N ILE A 64 -8.84 -3.13 -1.83
CA ILE A 64 -8.94 -3.54 -0.41
C ILE A 64 -9.52 -2.46 0.49
N SER A 65 -9.44 -1.19 0.09
CA SER A 65 -9.97 -0.08 0.88
C SER A 65 -11.49 -0.16 1.02
N LYS A 66 -11.98 0.14 2.22
CA LYS A 66 -13.41 0.27 2.54
C LYS A 66 -13.85 1.73 2.62
N LYS A 67 -12.96 2.68 2.34
CA LYS A 67 -13.24 4.12 2.48
C LYS A 67 -13.89 4.66 1.21
N LYS A 68 -14.78 5.64 1.36
CA LYS A 68 -15.47 6.31 0.23
C LYS A 68 -14.52 7.15 -0.63
N TYR A 69 -13.51 7.75 0.00
CA TYR A 69 -12.51 8.58 -0.66
C TYR A 69 -11.12 8.05 -0.33
N ILE A 70 -10.25 8.05 -1.34
CA ILE A 70 -8.88 7.57 -1.25
C ILE A 70 -7.98 8.64 -1.86
N TYR A 71 -6.96 9.04 -1.11
CA TYR A 71 -5.84 9.84 -1.64
C TYR A 71 -4.67 8.90 -1.85
N THR A 72 -4.02 9.01 -3.01
CA THR A 72 -2.78 8.28 -3.29
C THR A 72 -1.61 9.23 -3.29
N ILE A 73 -0.53 8.82 -2.63
CA ILE A 73 0.68 9.61 -2.45
C ILE A 73 1.84 8.72 -2.85
N ASP A 74 2.73 9.22 -3.69
CA ASP A 74 3.94 8.51 -4.11
C ASP A 74 5.03 8.58 -3.04
N ASP A 75 6.01 7.70 -3.09
CA ASP A 75 7.12 7.72 -2.11
C ASP A 75 8.11 8.87 -2.34
N ASP A 76 8.11 9.47 -3.54
CA ASP A 76 8.92 10.63 -3.92
C ASP A 76 8.14 11.97 -3.92
N CYS A 77 6.91 11.99 -3.40
CA CYS A 77 6.13 13.21 -3.16
C CYS A 77 6.67 14.09 -2.02
#